data_AF-J3ACU9-F1
#
_entry.id   AF-J3ACU9-F1
#
_cell.length_a   1.000
_cell.length_b   1.000
_cell.length_c   1.000
_cell.angle_alpha   90.00
_cell.angle_beta   90.00
_cell.angle_gamma   90.00
#
_symmetry.space_group_name_H-M   'P 1'
#
loop_
_entity.id
_entity.type
_entity.pdbx_description
1 polymer ?
#
loop_
_entity_poly.entity_id
_entity_poly.type
_entity_poly.pdbx_seq_one_letter_code
_entity_poly.pdbx_strand_id
1 'polypeptide(L)'
;MDTISLNRYSSRAPDNNVWEPIESPYDLAEFKKLIADVKRAFRNGTKKQKGDSLEVLMTFIYDRFQDAVVHPNISDGDNQIDHLIEFLDVSTPNFIHNYIGLRIIGESKNHSKSIGVREVADLSELLRSKRAKLGIFSSTKGFGKGKKNNYWQYAEGKRRKLALSRNEFIIGFTLKEIEDLDKNNFYTVLRQKFFNLVDEIEDSYTDYLADQHDLPYHERLFSCLEQLKSNEIITDETFNNAKEKLIQKYGPLDIT
;
A
#
# COMPACT_ATOMS: atom_id res chain seq x y z
N MET A 1 -37.64 15.22 -4.41
CA MET A 1 -36.49 14.98 -5.30
C MET A 1 -35.34 14.57 -4.40
N ASP A 2 -35.17 13.27 -4.25
CA ASP A 2 -34.17 12.68 -3.36
C ASP A 2 -32.83 12.58 -4.08
N THR A 3 -32.08 13.68 -4.13
CA THR A 3 -30.66 13.62 -4.49
C THR A 3 -29.89 13.09 -3.29
N ILE A 4 -29.56 11.80 -3.32
CA ILE A 4 -28.46 11.26 -2.51
C ILE A 4 -27.21 12.05 -2.91
N SER A 5 -26.54 12.71 -1.96
CA SER A 5 -25.33 13.46 -2.31
C SER A 5 -24.31 12.49 -2.90
N LEU A 6 -23.71 12.87 -4.04
CA LEU A 6 -22.68 12.07 -4.72
C LEU A 6 -21.61 11.60 -3.74
N ASN A 7 -21.22 12.48 -2.79
CA ASN A 7 -20.28 12.20 -1.71
C ASN A 7 -20.70 11.07 -0.74
N ARG A 8 -22.01 10.84 -0.54
CA ARG A 8 -22.52 9.68 0.24
C ARG A 8 -22.56 8.39 -0.58
N TYR A 9 -22.67 8.48 -1.90
CA TYR A 9 -22.61 7.31 -2.78
C TYR A 9 -21.15 6.87 -2.97
N SER A 10 -20.23 7.80 -3.24
CA SER A 10 -18.79 7.53 -3.40
C SER A 10 -18.11 7.04 -2.12
N SER A 11 -18.66 7.33 -0.94
CA SER A 11 -18.15 6.80 0.35
C SER A 11 -18.48 5.33 0.59
N ARG A 12 -19.45 4.79 -0.16
CA ARG A 12 -19.97 3.43 -0.07
C ARG A 12 -19.82 2.64 -1.35
N ALA A 13 -19.19 3.21 -2.38
CA ALA A 13 -18.86 2.47 -3.59
C ALA A 13 -18.06 1.22 -3.15
N PRO A 14 -18.50 0.00 -3.51
CA PRO A 14 -17.70 -1.19 -3.31
C PRO A 14 -16.28 -0.94 -3.84
N ASP A 15 -15.25 -1.42 -3.16
CA ASP A 15 -13.85 -1.19 -3.58
C ASP A 15 -13.61 -1.66 -5.04
N ASN A 16 -14.40 -2.62 -5.52
CA ASN A 16 -14.43 -3.11 -6.91
C ASN A 16 -14.87 -2.06 -7.95
N ASN A 17 -15.61 -1.03 -7.54
CA ASN A 17 -15.99 0.09 -8.41
C ASN A 17 -14.89 1.15 -8.50
N VAL A 18 -13.93 1.14 -7.57
CA VAL A 18 -12.78 2.04 -7.59
C VAL A 18 -11.64 1.42 -8.38
N TRP A 19 -11.40 0.14 -8.14
CA TRP A 19 -10.37 -0.65 -8.80
C TRP A 19 -10.96 -1.97 -9.26
N GLU A 20 -10.91 -2.21 -10.56
CA GLU A 20 -11.50 -3.37 -11.21
C GLU A 20 -10.74 -4.66 -10.88
N PRO A 21 -11.39 -5.66 -10.24
CA PRO A 21 -10.78 -6.95 -9.92
C PRO A 21 -10.30 -7.74 -11.14
N ILE A 22 -9.26 -8.56 -10.95
CA ILE A 22 -8.70 -9.44 -11.98
C ILE A 22 -9.52 -10.74 -12.05
N GLU A 23 -10.74 -10.66 -12.58
CA GLU A 23 -11.69 -11.79 -12.58
C GLU A 23 -11.84 -12.46 -13.95
N SER A 24 -11.69 -11.72 -15.05
CA SER A 24 -11.90 -12.30 -16.38
C SER A 24 -10.82 -13.34 -16.70
N PRO A 25 -11.16 -14.46 -17.38
CA PRO A 25 -10.16 -15.47 -17.75
C PRO A 25 -9.01 -14.90 -18.59
N TYR A 26 -9.27 -13.88 -19.39
CA TYR A 26 -8.27 -13.18 -20.19
C TYR A 26 -7.31 -12.38 -19.30
N ASP A 27 -7.85 -11.53 -18.43
CA ASP A 27 -7.06 -10.71 -17.50
C ASP A 27 -6.24 -11.57 -16.55
N LEU A 28 -6.83 -12.65 -16.04
CA LEU A 28 -6.12 -13.56 -15.16
C LEU A 28 -4.96 -14.27 -15.87
N ALA A 29 -5.12 -14.62 -17.14
CA ALA A 29 -4.06 -15.22 -17.94
C ALA A 29 -2.94 -14.20 -18.23
N GLU A 30 -3.30 -12.97 -18.60
CA GLU A 30 -2.34 -11.88 -18.80
C GLU A 30 -1.59 -11.55 -17.51
N PHE A 31 -2.31 -11.37 -16.41
CA PHE A 31 -1.74 -11.11 -15.10
C PHE A 31 -0.72 -12.18 -14.68
N LYS A 32 -1.10 -13.47 -14.79
CA LYS A 32 -0.19 -14.59 -14.48
C LYS A 32 1.04 -14.62 -15.39
N LYS A 33 0.88 -14.25 -16.66
CA LYS A 33 2.00 -14.12 -17.60
C LYS A 33 2.94 -12.99 -17.16
N LEU A 34 2.42 -11.81 -16.83
CA LEU A 34 3.21 -10.67 -16.37
C LEU A 34 3.99 -10.99 -15.08
N ILE A 35 3.36 -11.67 -14.12
CA ILE A 35 4.04 -12.19 -12.92
C ILE A 35 5.18 -13.14 -13.29
N ALA A 36 4.94 -14.08 -14.21
CA ALA A 36 5.96 -15.03 -14.65
C ALA A 36 7.13 -14.32 -15.35
N ASP A 37 6.84 -13.27 -16.11
CA ASP A 37 7.83 -12.42 -16.78
C ASP A 37 8.71 -11.68 -15.77
N VAL A 38 8.11 -11.07 -14.73
CA VAL A 38 8.84 -10.44 -13.62
C VAL A 38 9.75 -11.44 -12.92
N LYS A 39 9.24 -12.64 -12.60
CA LYS A 39 10.05 -13.71 -11.96
C LYS A 39 11.20 -14.17 -12.84
N ARG A 40 10.97 -14.30 -14.16
CA ARG A 40 12.01 -14.69 -15.12
C ARG A 40 13.08 -13.61 -15.25
N ALA A 41 12.68 -12.36 -15.39
CA ALA A 41 13.59 -11.22 -15.45
C ALA A 41 14.40 -11.08 -14.16
N PHE A 42 13.78 -11.28 -12.99
CA PHE A 42 14.48 -11.21 -11.71
C PHE A 42 15.64 -12.21 -11.60
N ARG A 43 15.47 -13.42 -12.13
CA ARG A 43 16.49 -14.48 -12.12
C ARG A 43 17.61 -14.21 -13.14
N ASN A 44 17.24 -13.96 -14.39
CA ASN A 44 18.17 -14.04 -15.52
C ASN A 44 18.33 -12.73 -16.31
N GLY A 45 17.54 -11.71 -16.02
CA GLY A 45 17.53 -10.44 -16.75
C GLY A 45 18.61 -9.47 -16.32
N THR A 46 18.90 -8.51 -17.19
CA THR A 46 19.68 -7.30 -16.88
C THR A 46 18.93 -6.40 -15.89
N LYS A 47 19.63 -5.43 -15.27
CA LYS A 47 18.99 -4.45 -14.36
C LYS A 47 17.80 -3.74 -15.02
N LYS A 48 17.96 -3.36 -16.29
CA LYS A 48 16.90 -2.72 -17.08
C LYS A 48 15.70 -3.65 -17.27
N GLN A 49 15.92 -4.86 -17.79
CA GLN A 49 14.83 -5.84 -17.97
C GLN A 49 14.08 -6.15 -16.67
N LYS A 50 14.77 -6.16 -15.52
CA LYS A 50 14.14 -6.31 -14.21
C LYS A 50 13.20 -5.14 -13.90
N GLY A 51 13.67 -3.91 -14.05
CA GLY A 51 12.85 -2.69 -13.89
C GLY A 51 11.65 -2.72 -14.82
N ASP A 52 11.91 -2.74 -16.13
CA ASP A 52 10.88 -2.71 -17.18
C ASP A 52 9.79 -3.79 -16.96
N SER A 53 10.17 -5.02 -16.60
CA SER A 53 9.17 -6.09 -16.37
C SER A 53 8.21 -5.79 -15.21
N LEU A 54 8.72 -5.21 -14.12
CA LEU A 54 7.91 -4.86 -12.96
C LEU A 54 7.07 -3.62 -13.25
N GLU A 55 7.61 -2.67 -14.01
CA GLU A 55 6.87 -1.49 -14.44
C GLU A 55 5.68 -1.87 -15.31
N VAL A 56 5.85 -2.78 -16.28
CA VAL A 56 4.75 -3.27 -17.13
C VAL A 56 3.67 -3.97 -16.30
N LEU A 57 4.07 -4.81 -15.33
CA LEU A 57 3.12 -5.42 -14.40
C LEU A 57 2.35 -4.36 -13.59
N MET A 58 3.03 -3.34 -13.09
CA MET A 58 2.38 -2.29 -12.31
C MET A 58 1.49 -1.39 -13.16
N THR A 59 1.82 -1.15 -14.43
CA THR A 59 0.91 -0.48 -15.38
C THR A 59 -0.41 -1.23 -15.48
N PHE A 60 -0.36 -2.55 -15.71
CA PHE A 60 -1.56 -3.40 -15.75
C PHE A 60 -2.39 -3.31 -14.45
N ILE A 61 -1.74 -3.23 -13.29
CA ILE A 61 -2.44 -3.09 -12.00
C ILE A 61 -3.05 -1.70 -11.86
N TYR A 62 -2.32 -0.64 -12.18
CA TYR A 62 -2.82 0.73 -12.02
C TYR A 62 -3.91 1.09 -13.03
N ASP A 63 -3.87 0.57 -14.25
CA ASP A 63 -4.86 0.83 -15.31
C ASP A 63 -6.28 0.35 -14.95
N ARG A 64 -6.42 -0.43 -13.88
CA ARG A 64 -7.71 -0.90 -13.36
C ARG A 64 -8.43 0.11 -12.48
N PHE A 65 -7.80 1.23 -12.11
CA PHE A 65 -8.51 2.33 -11.48
C PHE A 65 -9.51 2.93 -12.47
N GLN A 66 -10.81 2.91 -12.14
CA GLN A 66 -11.87 3.31 -13.07
C GLN A 66 -11.90 4.83 -13.35
N ASP A 67 -11.55 5.63 -12.34
CA ASP A 67 -11.61 7.09 -12.38
C ASP A 67 -10.22 7.73 -12.31
N ALA A 68 -9.21 7.08 -12.90
CA ALA A 68 -7.86 7.61 -12.97
C ALA A 68 -7.23 7.43 -14.35
N VAL A 69 -6.28 8.31 -14.64
CA VAL A 69 -5.39 8.19 -15.79
C VAL A 69 -4.01 7.78 -15.28
N VAL A 70 -3.45 6.72 -15.86
CA VAL A 70 -2.10 6.26 -15.55
C VAL A 70 -1.15 6.74 -16.64
N HIS A 71 -0.08 7.41 -16.22
CA HIS A 71 0.98 7.90 -17.06
C HIS A 71 2.27 7.14 -16.75
N PRO A 72 2.59 6.07 -17.49
CA PRO A 72 3.84 5.35 -17.31
C PRO A 72 5.02 6.11 -17.94
N ASN A 73 6.22 5.91 -17.41
CA ASN A 73 7.49 6.37 -17.97
C ASN A 73 7.57 7.88 -18.24
N ILE A 74 7.14 8.71 -17.28
CA ILE A 74 7.28 10.17 -17.42
C ILE A 74 8.74 10.56 -17.24
N SER A 75 9.27 11.29 -18.22
CA SER A 75 10.57 11.95 -18.11
C SER A 75 10.36 13.46 -18.10
N ASP A 76 10.85 14.15 -17.07
CA ASP A 76 10.77 15.61 -16.93
C ASP A 76 12.11 16.15 -16.43
N GLY A 77 12.89 16.72 -17.35
CA GLY A 77 14.29 17.06 -17.12
C GLY A 77 15.13 15.82 -16.80
N ASP A 78 15.84 15.85 -15.67
CA ASP A 78 16.69 14.76 -15.20
C ASP A 78 15.93 13.70 -14.37
N ASN A 79 14.65 13.93 -14.06
CA ASN A 79 13.85 13.03 -13.25
C ASN A 79 13.02 12.09 -14.12
N GLN A 80 13.20 10.79 -13.93
CA GLN A 80 12.32 9.76 -14.46
C GLN A 80 11.36 9.30 -13.36
N ILE A 81 10.09 9.18 -13.72
CA ILE A 81 9.01 8.65 -12.86
C ILE A 81 8.43 7.43 -13.57
N ASP A 82 8.42 6.29 -12.89
CA ASP A 82 7.90 5.05 -13.47
C ASP A 82 6.39 5.15 -13.73
N HIS A 83 5.62 5.66 -12.76
CA HIS A 83 4.17 5.89 -12.91
C HIS A 83 3.69 7.16 -12.19
N LEU A 84 2.86 7.95 -12.86
CA LEU A 84 1.99 8.95 -12.24
C LEU A 84 0.53 8.52 -12.46
N ILE A 85 -0.23 8.40 -11.38
CA ILE A 85 -1.66 8.10 -11.42
C ILE A 85 -2.41 9.37 -11.01
N GLU A 86 -3.27 9.90 -11.90
CA GLU A 86 -4.08 11.10 -11.65
C GLU A 86 -5.57 10.74 -11.61
N PHE A 87 -6.22 10.98 -10.48
CA PHE A 87 -7.65 10.74 -10.29
C PHE A 87 -8.49 11.94 -10.77
N LEU A 88 -9.66 11.65 -11.33
CA LEU A 88 -10.65 12.66 -11.69
C LEU A 88 -11.36 13.18 -10.43
N ASP A 89 -11.24 14.49 -10.16
CA ASP A 89 -11.74 15.12 -8.91
C ASP A 89 -13.22 14.79 -8.61
N VAL A 90 -14.08 14.80 -9.64
CA VAL A 90 -15.54 14.69 -9.49
C VAL A 90 -16.01 13.29 -9.06
N SER A 91 -15.28 12.23 -9.42
CA SER A 91 -15.63 10.83 -9.12
C SER A 91 -14.68 10.18 -8.10
N THR A 92 -13.73 10.95 -7.56
CA THR A 92 -12.72 10.41 -6.64
C THR A 92 -13.35 9.87 -5.35
N PRO A 93 -13.02 8.64 -4.93
CA PRO A 93 -13.47 8.09 -3.66
C PRO A 93 -13.00 8.91 -2.45
N ASN A 94 -13.82 8.98 -1.40
CA ASN A 94 -13.52 9.79 -0.21
C ASN A 94 -12.16 9.47 0.43
N PHE A 95 -11.75 8.20 0.45
CA PHE A 95 -10.44 7.83 0.98
C PHE A 95 -9.31 8.47 0.17
N ILE A 96 -9.40 8.45 -1.16
CA ILE A 96 -8.41 9.07 -2.03
C ILE A 96 -8.38 10.58 -1.80
N HIS A 97 -9.54 11.23 -1.89
CA HIS A 97 -9.66 12.67 -1.74
C HIS A 97 -9.14 13.16 -0.37
N ASN A 98 -9.52 12.48 0.72
CA ASN A 98 -9.23 12.96 2.07
C ASN A 98 -7.81 12.63 2.53
N TYR A 99 -7.25 11.48 2.12
CA TYR A 99 -5.99 10.97 2.69
C TYR A 99 -4.82 11.00 1.71
N ILE A 100 -5.00 10.59 0.45
CA ILE A 100 -3.88 10.36 -0.48
C ILE A 100 -3.72 11.47 -1.54
N GLY A 101 -4.76 12.28 -1.74
CA GLY A 101 -4.84 13.30 -2.79
C GLY A 101 -5.08 12.70 -4.19
N LEU A 102 -5.34 13.58 -5.17
CA LEU A 102 -5.68 13.17 -6.54
C LEU A 102 -4.49 12.61 -7.35
N ARG A 103 -3.31 12.50 -6.75
CA ARG A 103 -2.08 12.06 -7.44
C ARG A 103 -1.33 11.03 -6.61
N ILE A 104 -0.94 9.95 -7.26
CA ILE A 104 -0.05 8.92 -6.71
C ILE A 104 1.18 8.81 -7.61
N ILE A 105 2.35 8.66 -7.00
CA ILE A 105 3.58 8.33 -7.72
C ILE A 105 3.94 6.87 -7.45
N GLY A 106 4.10 6.07 -8.50
CA GLY A 106 4.57 4.69 -8.44
C GLY A 106 6.03 4.58 -8.85
N GLU A 107 6.80 3.79 -8.09
CA GLU A 107 8.21 3.48 -8.35
C GLU A 107 8.42 1.96 -8.25
N SER A 108 9.12 1.39 -9.23
CA SER A 108 9.36 -0.05 -9.36
C SER A 108 10.82 -0.39 -9.07
N LYS A 109 11.04 -1.31 -8.13
CA LYS A 109 12.38 -1.76 -7.70
C LYS A 109 12.49 -3.27 -7.68
N ASN A 110 12.88 -3.82 -8.83
CA ASN A 110 13.01 -5.26 -9.01
C ASN A 110 14.44 -5.78 -8.75
N HIS A 111 14.92 -5.64 -7.50
CA HIS A 111 16.23 -6.14 -7.08
C HIS A 111 16.20 -6.84 -5.72
N SER A 112 17.23 -7.62 -5.40
CA SER A 112 17.28 -8.47 -4.20
C SER A 112 17.51 -7.73 -2.87
N LYS A 113 17.69 -6.40 -2.91
CA LYS A 113 17.84 -5.55 -1.73
C LYS A 113 16.48 -5.00 -1.29
N SER A 114 16.35 -4.76 0.01
CA SER A 114 15.25 -3.99 0.57
C SER A 114 15.29 -2.55 0.11
N ILE A 115 14.13 -1.87 0.11
CA ILE A 115 14.03 -0.44 -0.19
C ILE A 115 14.83 0.33 0.86
N GLY A 116 15.77 1.16 0.42
CA GLY A 116 16.71 1.92 1.23
C GLY A 116 16.27 3.35 1.52
N VAL A 117 16.98 4.00 2.46
CA VAL A 117 16.69 5.39 2.87
C VAL A 117 16.76 6.37 1.71
N ARG A 118 17.74 6.17 0.82
CA ARG A 118 17.94 7.03 -0.35
C ARG A 118 16.74 6.95 -1.29
N GLU A 119 16.28 5.75 -1.60
CA GLU A 119 15.12 5.55 -2.48
C GLU A 119 13.86 6.20 -1.90
N VAL A 120 13.62 6.06 -0.59
CA VAL A 120 12.51 6.76 0.10
C VAL A 120 12.67 8.28 0.03
N ALA A 121 13.89 8.80 0.13
CA ALA A 121 14.15 10.23 -0.01
C ALA A 121 13.90 10.72 -1.44
N ASP A 122 14.39 10.00 -2.44
CA ASP A 122 14.23 10.29 -3.87
C ASP A 122 12.73 10.33 -4.24
N LEU A 123 11.95 9.33 -3.82
CA LEU A 123 10.50 9.31 -4.02
C LEU A 123 9.80 10.49 -3.31
N SER A 124 10.21 10.85 -2.09
CA SER A 124 9.69 12.05 -1.42
C SER A 124 9.95 13.34 -2.22
N GLU A 125 11.04 13.42 -2.98
CA GLU A 125 11.30 14.58 -3.85
C GLU A 125 10.34 14.62 -5.04
N LEU A 126 10.05 13.45 -5.62
CA LEU A 126 9.05 13.30 -6.68
C LEU A 126 7.64 13.64 -6.19
N LEU A 127 7.27 13.21 -4.98
CA LEU A 127 5.99 13.57 -4.37
C LEU A 127 5.83 15.09 -4.26
N ARG A 128 6.86 15.79 -3.77
CA ARG A 128 6.85 17.26 -3.68
C ARG A 128 6.77 17.91 -5.07
N SER A 129 7.55 17.45 -6.03
CA SER A 129 7.60 18.06 -7.37
C SER A 129 6.28 17.90 -8.12
N LYS A 130 5.56 16.79 -7.93
CA LYS A 130 4.27 16.51 -8.56
C LYS A 130 3.06 16.86 -7.69
N ARG A 131 3.28 17.39 -6.48
CA ARG A 131 2.23 17.72 -5.49
C ARG A 131 1.36 16.52 -5.13
N ALA A 132 1.97 15.34 -5.07
CA ALA A 132 1.34 14.10 -4.62
C ALA A 132 1.59 13.90 -3.12
N LYS A 133 0.65 13.27 -2.39
CA LYS A 133 0.86 12.89 -0.98
C LYS A 133 1.23 11.43 -0.81
N LEU A 134 0.92 10.57 -1.79
CA LEU A 134 1.15 9.15 -1.70
C LEU A 134 2.15 8.67 -2.77
N GLY A 135 3.19 8.00 -2.29
CA GLY A 135 4.13 7.23 -3.09
C GLY A 135 3.96 5.73 -2.87
N ILE A 136 4.04 4.96 -3.94
CA ILE A 136 3.98 3.49 -3.91
C ILE A 136 5.29 2.93 -4.43
N PHE A 137 5.93 2.07 -3.64
CA PHE A 137 7.00 1.20 -4.12
C PHE A 137 6.44 -0.19 -4.46
N SER A 138 6.65 -0.65 -5.68
CA SER A 138 6.54 -2.07 -6.03
C SER A 138 7.94 -2.70 -5.99
N SER A 139 8.10 -3.83 -5.30
CA SER A 139 9.44 -4.39 -5.08
C SER A 139 9.42 -5.88 -4.73
N THR A 140 10.56 -6.56 -4.80
CA THR A 140 10.62 -7.96 -4.32
C THR A 140 10.74 -8.09 -2.80
N LYS A 141 11.21 -7.03 -2.13
CA LYS A 141 11.39 -6.97 -0.68
C LYS A 141 10.89 -5.64 -0.16
N GLY A 142 10.27 -5.65 1.01
CA GLY A 142 9.83 -4.42 1.68
C GLY A 142 10.97 -3.50 2.13
N PHE A 143 10.61 -2.47 2.88
CA PHE A 143 11.52 -1.46 3.40
C PHE A 143 12.61 -2.05 4.31
N GLY A 144 13.81 -1.51 4.19
CA GLY A 144 14.91 -1.82 5.10
C GLY A 144 14.54 -1.40 6.52
N LYS A 145 14.56 -2.38 7.44
CA LYS A 145 14.24 -2.21 8.86
C LYS A 145 15.50 -2.08 9.71
N GLY A 146 15.38 -1.33 10.82
CA GLY A 146 16.40 -1.11 11.83
C GLY A 146 16.80 -2.35 12.61
N LYS A 147 17.45 -2.14 13.76
CA LYS A 147 17.56 -3.21 14.77
C LYS A 147 16.15 -3.70 15.17
N LYS A 148 16.08 -4.94 15.64
CA LYS A 148 14.87 -5.50 16.27
C LYS A 148 14.34 -4.48 17.29
N ASN A 149 13.05 -4.16 17.21
CA ASN A 149 12.35 -3.16 18.05
C ASN A 149 12.66 -1.67 17.75
N ASN A 150 13.20 -1.31 16.58
CA ASN A 150 13.34 0.09 16.19
C ASN A 150 12.80 0.40 14.78
N TYR A 151 11.54 0.82 14.73
CA TYR A 151 10.84 1.25 13.53
C TYR A 151 11.22 2.63 13.00
N TRP A 152 11.99 3.41 13.78
CA TRP A 152 12.38 4.77 13.46
C TRP A 152 13.74 4.87 12.75
N GLN A 153 14.29 3.72 12.34
CA GLN A 153 15.56 3.59 11.63
C GLN A 153 15.39 3.20 10.16
N TYR A 154 16.41 3.55 9.36
CA TYR A 154 16.50 3.27 7.93
C TYR A 154 15.25 3.70 7.13
N ALA A 155 14.91 2.97 6.07
CA ALA A 155 13.84 3.34 5.14
C ALA A 155 12.48 3.36 5.83
N GLU A 156 12.28 2.40 6.73
CA GLU A 156 11.10 2.23 7.56
C GLU A 156 10.88 3.43 8.50
N GLY A 157 11.95 3.93 9.13
CA GLY A 157 11.90 5.16 9.92
C GLY A 157 11.75 6.42 9.08
N LYS A 158 12.38 6.47 7.90
CA LYS A 158 12.30 7.62 7.01
C LYS A 158 10.86 7.83 6.52
N ARG A 159 10.17 6.79 6.05
CA ARG A 159 8.77 6.92 5.61
C ARG A 159 7.82 7.36 6.73
N ARG A 160 8.03 6.90 7.98
CA ARG A 160 7.26 7.38 9.15
C ARG A 160 7.50 8.85 9.44
N LYS A 161 8.76 9.28 9.43
CA LYS A 161 9.12 10.69 9.65
C LYS A 161 8.52 11.59 8.57
N LEU A 162 8.49 11.13 7.32
CA LEU A 162 7.87 11.87 6.21
C LEU A 162 6.35 11.97 6.38
N ALA A 163 5.68 10.88 6.77
CA ALA A 163 4.25 10.89 7.07
C ALA A 163 3.93 11.92 8.17
N LEU A 164 4.66 11.90 9.29
CA LEU A 164 4.46 12.85 10.39
C LEU A 164 4.78 14.30 10.04
N SER A 165 5.94 14.55 9.45
CA SER A 165 6.45 15.91 9.28
C SER A 165 5.92 16.62 8.04
N ARG A 166 5.46 15.86 7.03
CA ARG A 166 5.13 16.41 5.71
C ARG A 166 3.81 15.90 5.15
N ASN A 167 3.09 15.02 5.85
CA ASN A 167 1.90 14.36 5.32
C ASN A 167 2.18 13.66 3.98
N GLU A 168 3.39 13.10 3.86
CA GLU A 168 3.88 12.34 2.71
C GLU A 168 3.90 10.85 3.09
N PHE A 169 3.01 10.07 2.51
CA PHE A 169 2.85 8.65 2.78
C PHE A 169 3.58 7.83 1.72
N ILE A 170 4.37 6.86 2.17
CA ILE A 170 5.09 5.94 1.28
C ILE A 170 4.75 4.51 1.69
N ILE A 171 4.12 3.79 0.77
CA ILE A 171 3.58 2.43 0.96
C ILE A 171 4.34 1.47 0.04
N GLY A 172 4.63 0.28 0.54
CA GLY A 172 5.31 -0.78 -0.22
C GLY A 172 4.37 -1.93 -0.53
N PHE A 173 4.41 -2.40 -1.77
CA PHE A 173 3.83 -3.65 -2.23
C PHE A 173 4.97 -4.59 -2.66
N THR A 174 5.03 -5.73 -2.01
CA THR A 174 5.96 -6.79 -2.41
C THR A 174 5.40 -7.57 -3.59
N LEU A 175 6.26 -8.21 -4.39
CA LEU A 175 5.82 -9.06 -5.49
C LEU A 175 4.87 -10.17 -5.01
N LYS A 176 5.08 -10.71 -3.80
CA LYS A 176 4.17 -11.69 -3.21
C LYS A 176 2.78 -11.10 -3.00
N GLU A 177 2.68 -9.91 -2.41
CA GLU A 177 1.38 -9.24 -2.21
C GLU A 177 0.71 -8.87 -3.53
N ILE A 178 1.52 -8.51 -4.53
CA ILE A 178 1.03 -8.26 -5.89
C ILE A 178 0.47 -9.55 -6.48
N GLU A 179 1.14 -10.69 -6.36
CA GLU A 179 0.65 -12.00 -6.84
C GLU A 179 -0.73 -12.37 -6.28
N ASP A 180 -1.00 -12.00 -5.03
CA ASP A 180 -2.26 -12.29 -4.34
C ASP A 180 -3.42 -11.36 -4.78
N LEU A 181 -3.20 -10.44 -5.73
CA LEU A 181 -4.26 -9.61 -6.32
C LEU A 181 -5.20 -10.38 -7.27
N ASP A 182 -4.90 -11.65 -7.58
CA ASP A 182 -5.88 -12.55 -8.23
C ASP A 182 -7.04 -12.94 -7.29
N LYS A 183 -6.89 -12.68 -5.99
CA LYS A 183 -7.89 -12.94 -4.94
C LYS A 183 -8.28 -11.70 -4.15
N ASN A 184 -7.49 -10.64 -4.24
CA ASN A 184 -7.65 -9.43 -3.44
C ASN A 184 -7.79 -8.20 -4.32
N ASN A 185 -8.55 -7.22 -3.85
CA ASN A 185 -8.68 -5.94 -4.51
C ASN A 185 -7.51 -5.01 -4.14
N PHE A 186 -6.78 -4.48 -5.14
CA PHE A 186 -5.61 -3.62 -4.90
C PHE A 186 -5.93 -2.38 -4.07
N TYR A 187 -7.07 -1.73 -4.33
CA TYR A 187 -7.51 -0.55 -3.60
C TYR A 187 -7.85 -0.85 -2.14
N THR A 188 -8.47 -2.00 -1.87
CA THR A 188 -8.68 -2.48 -0.49
C THR A 188 -7.35 -2.66 0.24
N VAL A 189 -6.38 -3.35 -0.37
CA VAL A 189 -5.06 -3.59 0.24
C VAL A 189 -4.30 -2.27 0.43
N LEU A 190 -4.41 -1.33 -0.51
CA LEU A 190 -3.82 0.01 -0.39
C LEU A 190 -4.35 0.75 0.84
N ARG A 191 -5.68 0.77 1.02
CA ARG A 191 -6.33 1.37 2.19
C ARG A 191 -5.86 0.72 3.50
N GLN A 192 -5.83 -0.60 3.54
CA GLN A 192 -5.39 -1.35 4.72
C GLN A 192 -3.94 -1.00 5.09
N LYS A 193 -3.04 -0.99 4.10
CA LYS A 193 -1.64 -0.58 4.30
C LYS A 193 -1.51 0.87 4.74
N PHE A 194 -2.36 1.76 4.22
CA PHE A 194 -2.38 3.16 4.62
C PHE A 194 -2.76 3.31 6.10
N PHE A 195 -3.90 2.73 6.52
CA PHE A 195 -4.35 2.83 7.92
C PHE A 195 -3.40 2.13 8.88
N ASN A 196 -2.83 0.98 8.49
CA ASN A 196 -1.77 0.33 9.27
C ASN A 196 -0.59 1.27 9.51
N LEU A 197 -0.17 2.06 8.52
CA LEU A 197 0.93 3.01 8.70
C LEU A 197 0.54 4.17 9.63
N VAL A 198 -0.62 4.79 9.38
CA VAL A 198 -1.06 5.97 10.12
C VAL A 198 -1.28 5.62 11.59
N ASP A 199 -2.06 4.59 11.85
CA ASP A 199 -2.46 4.22 13.21
C ASP A 199 -1.26 3.64 13.99
N GLU A 200 -0.35 2.90 13.33
CA GLU A 200 0.89 2.47 13.98
C GLU A 200 1.78 3.65 14.37
N ILE A 201 1.86 4.71 13.55
CA ILE A 201 2.64 5.91 13.88
C ILE A 201 2.05 6.62 15.09
N GLU A 202 0.71 6.75 15.14
CA GLU A 202 -0.01 7.40 16.23
C GLU A 202 0.19 6.62 17.55
N ASP A 203 0.03 5.29 17.53
CA ASP A 203 0.22 4.43 18.70
C ASP A 203 1.71 4.32 19.12
N SER A 204 2.64 4.37 18.17
CA SER A 204 4.09 4.36 18.47
C SER A 204 4.53 5.58 19.29
N TYR A 205 3.73 6.64 19.36
CA TYR A 205 4.00 7.78 20.23
C TYR A 205 3.84 7.43 21.73
N THR A 206 3.09 6.37 22.04
CA THR A 206 2.78 5.95 23.42
C THR A 206 3.59 4.74 23.92
N ASP A 207 4.27 4.01 23.03
CA ASP A 207 4.95 2.76 23.39
C ASP A 207 6.36 2.98 23.98
N TYR A 208 6.56 2.47 25.19
CA TYR A 208 7.88 2.35 25.81
C TYR A 208 8.74 1.31 25.06
N LEU A 209 10.05 1.55 24.99
CA LEU A 209 11.10 0.83 24.23
C LEU A 209 11.25 -0.69 24.48
N ALA A 210 10.33 -1.35 25.18
CA ALA A 210 10.48 -2.71 25.70
C ALA A 210 9.75 -3.80 24.89
N ASP A 211 8.81 -3.47 24.01
CA ASP A 211 8.01 -4.49 23.33
C ASP A 211 8.74 -5.13 22.14
N GLN A 212 8.64 -6.46 22.05
CA GLN A 212 9.11 -7.21 20.90
C GLN A 212 8.17 -6.96 19.73
N HIS A 213 8.54 -6.00 18.90
CA HIS A 213 7.73 -5.63 17.74
C HIS A 213 8.06 -6.47 16.51
N ASP A 214 8.01 -7.79 16.61
CA ASP A 214 8.22 -8.66 15.44
C ASP A 214 6.97 -8.78 14.56
N LEU A 215 5.79 -8.52 15.13
CA LEU A 215 4.50 -8.67 14.48
C LEU A 215 4.04 -7.35 13.82
N PRO A 216 3.36 -7.42 12.65
CA PRO A 216 2.56 -6.32 12.11
C PRO A 216 1.64 -5.66 13.14
N TYR A 217 1.35 -4.37 12.96
CA TYR A 217 0.55 -3.58 13.90
C TYR A 217 -0.80 -4.22 14.26
N HIS A 218 -1.55 -4.65 13.24
CA HIS A 218 -2.86 -5.23 13.44
C HIS A 218 -2.82 -6.60 14.14
N GLU A 219 -1.73 -7.34 14.00
CA GLU A 219 -1.51 -8.57 14.79
C GLU A 219 -1.22 -8.26 16.25
N ARG A 220 -0.49 -7.18 16.56
CA ARG A 220 -0.31 -6.72 17.95
C ARG A 220 -1.64 -6.32 18.58
N LEU A 221 -2.48 -5.56 17.85
CA LEU A 221 -3.83 -5.23 18.28
C LEU A 221 -4.67 -6.48 18.53
N PHE A 222 -4.54 -7.50 17.68
CA PHE A 222 -5.24 -8.76 17.86
C PHE A 222 -4.77 -9.51 19.11
N SER A 223 -3.46 -9.56 19.38
CA SER A 223 -2.94 -10.14 20.63
C SER A 223 -3.45 -9.40 21.87
N CYS A 224 -3.54 -8.07 21.83
CA CYS A 224 -4.17 -7.30 22.90
C CYS A 224 -5.65 -7.69 23.07
N LEU A 225 -6.38 -7.84 21.95
CA LEU A 225 -7.78 -8.27 21.97
C LEU A 225 -7.97 -9.67 22.56
N GLU A 226 -7.06 -10.61 22.25
CA GLU A 226 -7.03 -11.95 22.86
C GLU A 226 -6.79 -11.90 24.36
N GLN A 227 -5.88 -11.06 24.82
CA GLN A 227 -5.61 -10.87 26.25
C GLN A 227 -6.82 -10.28 26.99
N LEU A 228 -7.50 -9.29 26.40
CA LEU A 228 -8.73 -8.74 26.97
C LEU A 228 -9.81 -9.81 27.12
N LYS A 229 -9.93 -10.71 26.13
CA LYS A 229 -10.84 -11.85 26.19
C LYS A 229 -10.41 -12.86 27.25
N SER A 230 -9.14 -13.25 27.31
CA SER A 230 -8.65 -14.25 28.28
C SER A 230 -8.79 -13.78 29.72
N ASN A 231 -8.74 -12.46 29.93
CA ASN A 231 -8.94 -11.84 31.24
C ASN A 231 -10.42 -11.54 31.54
N GLU A 232 -11.35 -12.01 30.71
CA GLU A 232 -12.80 -11.82 30.86
C GLU A 232 -13.24 -10.34 30.92
N ILE A 233 -12.43 -9.43 30.38
CA ILE A 233 -12.74 -7.99 30.30
C ILE A 233 -13.79 -7.73 29.21
N ILE A 234 -13.81 -8.54 28.16
CA ILE A 234 -14.75 -8.46 27.04
C ILE A 234 -15.44 -9.81 26.79
N THR A 235 -16.65 -9.74 26.24
CA THR A 235 -17.43 -10.94 25.87
C THR A 235 -16.97 -11.57 24.55
N ASP A 236 -17.37 -12.82 24.31
CA ASP A 236 -17.16 -13.50 23.02
C ASP A 236 -17.74 -12.72 21.83
N GLU A 237 -18.93 -12.14 21.99
CA GLU A 237 -19.57 -11.32 20.97
C GLU A 237 -18.73 -10.08 20.64
N THR A 238 -18.26 -9.37 21.69
CA THR A 238 -17.41 -8.19 21.54
C THR A 238 -16.10 -8.54 20.86
N PHE A 239 -15.49 -9.65 21.26
CA PHE A 239 -14.26 -10.15 20.65
C PHE A 239 -14.42 -10.44 19.16
N ASN A 240 -15.47 -11.17 18.76
CA ASN A 240 -15.71 -11.52 17.36
C ASN A 240 -15.98 -10.26 16.51
N ASN A 241 -16.79 -9.34 17.01
CA ASN A 241 -17.06 -8.06 16.33
C ASN A 241 -15.79 -7.23 16.16
N ALA A 242 -14.96 -7.12 17.20
CA ALA A 242 -13.70 -6.40 17.15
C ALA A 242 -12.70 -7.06 16.19
N LYS A 243 -12.63 -8.40 16.17
CA LYS A 243 -11.81 -9.17 15.24
C LYS A 243 -12.22 -8.90 13.79
N GLU A 244 -13.51 -8.92 13.48
CA GLU A 244 -14.02 -8.62 12.13
C GLU A 244 -13.66 -7.20 11.69
N LYS A 245 -13.84 -6.21 12.57
CA LYS A 245 -13.46 -4.81 12.29
C LYS A 245 -11.97 -4.65 12.07
N LEU A 246 -11.14 -5.35 12.84
CA LEU A 246 -9.69 -5.35 12.69
C LEU A 246 -9.30 -5.90 11.31
N ILE A 247 -9.86 -7.06 10.93
CA ILE A 247 -9.61 -7.67 9.61
C ILE A 247 -10.08 -6.75 8.48
N GLN A 248 -11.26 -6.15 8.61
CA GLN A 248 -11.80 -5.23 7.62
C GLN A 248 -10.91 -4.01 7.42
N LYS A 249 -10.42 -3.41 8.52
CA LYS A 249 -9.65 -2.17 8.49
C LYS A 249 -8.19 -2.38 8.09
N TYR A 250 -7.56 -3.44 8.57
CA TYR A 250 -6.10 -3.62 8.47
C TYR A 250 -5.65 -4.82 7.63
N GLY A 251 -6.58 -5.69 7.22
CA GLY A 251 -6.28 -6.90 6.45
C GLY A 251 -6.27 -8.18 7.28
N PRO A 252 -6.03 -9.34 6.64
CA PRO A 252 -6.05 -10.63 7.30
C PRO A 252 -4.97 -10.74 8.38
N LEU A 253 -5.22 -11.61 9.36
CA LEU A 253 -4.28 -11.95 10.43
C LEU A 253 -3.50 -13.20 10.00
N ASP A 254 -2.16 -13.09 9.92
CA ASP A 254 -1.29 -14.23 9.67
C ASP A 254 -0.95 -14.91 11.01
N ILE A 255 -1.96 -15.55 11.59
CA ILE A 255 -1.81 -16.26 12.88
C ILE A 255 -0.93 -17.49 12.63
N THR A 256 0.30 -17.46 13.13
CA THR A 256 1.24 -18.60 13.15
C THR A 256 1.22 -19.29 14.50
#